data_AF-A0A6G3DCR1-F1
#
_entry.id   AF-A0A6G3DCR1-F1
#
_cell.length_a   1.000
_cell.length_b   1.000
_cell.length_c   1.000
_cell.angle_alpha   90.00
_cell.angle_beta   90.00
_cell.angle_gamma   90.00
#
_symmetry.space_group_name_H-M   'P 1'
#
loop_
_entity.id
_entity.type
_entity.pdbx_description
1 polymer ?
#
loop_
_entity_poly.entity_id
_entity_poly.type
_entity_poly.pdbx_seq_one_letter_code
_entity_poly.pdbx_strand_id
1 'polypeptide(L)'
;MNRHTAPDAAARPVRGLIRADGVEPEGDDAGPYAAVADPHTGAVRLCSRRCDTCIFHPGNLMHLEPGRVTDMVSHARETEGHVVCHKTLGTDIPAICRGYADGPDQGRSLALR
;
A
#
# COMPACT_ATOMS: atom_id res chain seq x y z
N MET A 1 -5.91 36.52 21.75
CA MET A 1 -4.59 35.92 21.51
C MET A 1 -4.78 34.77 20.53
N ASN A 2 -4.22 34.95 19.32
CA ASN A 2 -3.86 34.00 18.25
C ASN A 2 -4.94 33.02 17.74
N ARG A 3 -5.66 33.37 16.66
CA ARG A 3 -5.31 33.30 15.20
C ARG A 3 -5.55 31.91 14.60
N HIS A 4 -6.67 31.81 13.90
CA HIS A 4 -7.05 30.70 13.03
C HIS A 4 -6.26 30.76 11.71
N THR A 5 -5.85 29.57 11.26
CA THR A 5 -5.77 29.05 9.89
C THR A 5 -5.04 29.86 8.82
N ALA A 6 -3.96 29.26 8.30
CA ALA A 6 -3.49 29.45 6.93
C ALA A 6 -3.32 28.06 6.29
N PRO A 7 -3.87 27.80 5.09
CA PRO A 7 -3.36 26.78 4.21
C PRO A 7 -2.60 27.45 3.07
N ASP A 8 -1.29 27.26 3.00
CA ASP A 8 -0.56 27.47 1.75
C ASP A 8 0.59 26.47 1.67
N ALA A 9 0.37 25.45 0.84
CA ALA A 9 1.43 24.67 0.23
C ALA A 9 0.94 24.31 -1.17
N ALA A 10 1.00 25.30 -2.05
CA ALA A 10 0.83 25.15 -3.48
C ALA A 10 1.68 23.99 -4.04
N ALA A 11 1.04 22.88 -4.36
CA ALA A 11 1.58 21.88 -5.27
C ALA A 11 1.39 22.38 -6.70
N ARG A 12 2.51 22.63 -7.39
CA ARG A 12 2.55 23.15 -8.76
C ARG A 12 1.86 22.17 -9.73
N PRO A 13 0.98 22.63 -10.64
CA PRO A 13 0.46 21.74 -11.67
C PRO A 13 1.56 21.44 -12.69
N VAL A 14 1.96 20.17 -12.77
CA VAL A 14 2.70 19.65 -13.92
C VAL A 14 1.78 19.69 -15.13
N ARG A 15 2.15 20.53 -16.09
CA ARG A 15 1.41 20.83 -17.31
C ARG A 15 1.12 19.54 -18.09
N GLY A 16 -0.15 19.15 -18.07
CA GLY A 16 -0.67 17.97 -18.72
C GLY A 16 -0.48 18.01 -20.24
N LEU A 17 0.02 16.90 -20.77
CA LEU A 17 -0.15 16.53 -22.18
C LEU A 17 -1.37 15.61 -22.23
N ILE A 18 -2.46 16.20 -22.70
CA ILE A 18 -3.78 15.59 -22.91
C ILE A 18 -3.64 14.49 -23.96
N ARG A 19 -4.09 13.27 -23.67
CA ARG A 19 -4.25 12.20 -24.68
C ARG A 19 -5.61 12.32 -25.36
N ALA A 20 -5.66 12.00 -26.65
CA ALA A 20 -6.75 12.29 -27.57
C ALA A 20 -8.02 11.44 -27.39
N ASP A 21 -8.11 10.60 -26.35
CA ASP A 21 -9.16 9.60 -26.22
C ASP A 21 -10.35 10.03 -25.35
N GLY A 22 -10.35 11.28 -24.84
CA GLY A 22 -11.51 11.88 -24.17
C GLY A 22 -11.96 11.17 -22.88
N VAL A 23 -11.15 10.24 -22.36
CA VAL A 23 -11.34 9.67 -21.03
C VAL A 23 -10.66 10.58 -20.02
N GLU A 24 -11.46 11.37 -19.32
CA GLU A 24 -11.01 12.03 -18.10
C GLU A 24 -10.50 10.92 -17.16
N PRO A 25 -9.27 10.97 -16.64
CA PRO A 25 -8.83 9.99 -15.66
C PRO A 25 -9.78 10.11 -14.47
N GLU A 26 -10.50 9.03 -14.19
CA GLU A 26 -11.39 8.94 -13.04
C GLU A 26 -10.55 9.12 -11.79
N GLY A 27 -10.57 10.34 -11.25
CA GLY A 27 -10.27 10.69 -9.87
C GLY A 27 -8.90 10.31 -9.32
N ASP A 28 -8.37 11.22 -8.54
CA ASP A 28 -7.42 11.04 -7.45
C ASP A 28 -7.81 9.93 -6.41
N ASP A 29 -8.89 9.18 -6.66
CA ASP A 29 -9.34 7.94 -6.00
C ASP A 29 -8.62 6.73 -6.62
N ALA A 30 -7.30 6.75 -6.56
CA ALA A 30 -6.50 5.55 -6.77
C ALA A 30 -6.88 4.58 -5.63
N GLY A 31 -7.81 3.65 -5.90
CA GLY A 31 -8.42 2.75 -4.90
C GLY A 31 -7.37 2.07 -4.00
N PRO A 32 -7.77 1.43 -2.89
CA PRO A 32 -6.89 1.04 -1.77
C PRO A 32 -5.70 0.11 -2.13
N TYR A 33 -5.54 -0.30 -3.39
CA TYR A 33 -4.48 -1.15 -3.93
C TYR A 33 -3.55 -0.43 -4.92
N ALA A 34 -3.81 0.83 -5.29
CA ALA A 34 -3.09 1.52 -6.36
C ALA A 34 -1.58 1.61 -6.11
N ALA A 35 -1.17 1.74 -4.84
CA ALA A 35 0.25 1.78 -4.48
C ALA A 35 1.00 0.47 -4.79
N VAL A 36 0.33 -0.67 -4.80
CA VAL A 36 0.93 -1.99 -5.08
C VAL A 36 0.58 -2.52 -6.46
N ALA A 37 -0.32 -1.87 -7.19
CA ALA A 37 -0.66 -2.22 -8.55
C ALA A 37 0.39 -1.70 -9.54
N ASP A 38 0.59 -2.47 -10.60
CA ASP A 38 1.36 -2.01 -11.75
C ASP A 38 0.57 -0.96 -12.54
N PRO A 39 1.10 0.25 -12.77
CA PRO A 39 0.34 1.33 -13.38
C PRO A 39 0.04 1.09 -14.87
N HIS A 40 0.76 0.18 -15.53
CA HIS A 40 0.56 -0.12 -16.95
C HIS A 40 -0.42 -1.27 -17.17
N THR A 41 -0.42 -2.24 -16.26
CA THR A 41 -1.20 -3.49 -16.43
C THR A 41 -2.34 -3.63 -15.42
N GLY A 42 -2.35 -2.83 -14.36
CA GLY A 42 -3.25 -2.99 -13.22
C GLY A 42 -2.92 -4.20 -12.33
N ALA A 43 -1.90 -4.99 -12.67
CA ALA A 43 -1.59 -6.22 -11.95
C ALA A 43 -1.04 -5.92 -10.56
N VAL A 44 -1.61 -6.54 -9.53
CA VAL A 44 -1.14 -6.38 -8.15
C VAL A 44 0.22 -7.06 -7.98
N ARG A 45 1.20 -6.32 -7.44
CA ARG A 45 2.53 -6.84 -7.15
C ARG A 45 2.53 -7.59 -5.82
N LEU A 46 3.10 -8.78 -5.85
CA LEU A 46 3.33 -9.63 -4.68
C LEU A 46 4.80 -9.97 -4.59
N CYS A 47 5.41 -9.83 -3.41
CA CYS A 47 6.77 -10.33 -3.19
C CYS A 47 6.81 -11.84 -3.43
N SER A 48 7.78 -12.32 -4.23
CA SER A 48 7.92 -13.74 -4.57
C SER A 48 8.27 -14.61 -3.35
N ARG A 49 9.01 -14.05 -2.39
CA ARG A 49 9.43 -14.72 -1.15
C ARG A 49 9.30 -13.80 0.06
N ARG A 50 9.28 -14.38 1.25
CA ARG A 50 9.40 -13.63 2.51
C ARG A 50 10.80 -13.02 2.58
N CYS A 51 10.88 -11.74 2.92
CA CYS A 51 12.15 -11.05 3.14
C CYS A 51 12.84 -11.56 4.41
N ASP A 52 14.16 -11.39 4.50
CA ASP A 52 14.97 -12.02 5.56
C ASP A 52 14.61 -11.51 6.98
N THR A 53 14.08 -10.29 7.09
CA THR A 53 13.56 -9.71 8.34
C THR A 53 12.03 -9.65 8.38
N CYS A 54 11.33 -10.54 7.67
CA CYS A 54 9.86 -10.55 7.60
C CYS A 54 9.20 -10.45 8.98
N ILE A 55 8.21 -9.57 9.12
CA ILE A 55 7.43 -9.38 10.35
C ILE A 55 6.70 -10.64 10.83
N PHE A 56 6.54 -11.63 9.94
CA PHE A 56 5.94 -12.93 10.25
C PHE A 56 6.99 -13.99 10.63
N HIS A 57 8.29 -13.72 10.51
CA HIS A 57 9.31 -14.67 10.98
C HIS A 57 9.25 -14.77 12.51
N PRO A 58 9.54 -15.95 13.08
CA PRO A 58 9.70 -16.07 14.52
C PRO A 58 10.85 -15.17 14.99
N GLY A 59 10.75 -14.67 16.23
CA GLY A 59 11.82 -13.90 16.87
C GLY A 59 11.75 -12.38 16.73
N ASN A 60 10.71 -11.82 16.09
CA ASN A 60 10.49 -10.36 16.00
C ASN A 60 11.72 -9.60 15.48
N LEU A 61 12.19 -9.98 14.29
CA LEU A 61 13.43 -9.46 13.69
C LEU A 61 13.41 -7.95 13.39
N MET A 62 12.23 -7.34 13.40
CA MET A 62 12.03 -5.89 13.20
C MET A 62 11.82 -5.14 14.51
N HIS A 63 11.94 -5.80 15.67
CA HIS A 63 11.76 -5.21 17.00
C HIS A 63 10.43 -4.45 17.15
N LEU A 64 9.34 -5.03 16.62
CA LEU A 64 8.02 -4.45 16.71
C LEU A 64 7.47 -4.57 18.13
N GLU A 65 6.65 -3.59 18.51
CA GLU A 65 5.88 -3.66 19.76
C GLU A 65 5.02 -4.92 19.82
N PRO A 66 4.80 -5.50 21.02
CA PRO A 66 3.88 -6.62 21.18
C PRO A 66 2.50 -6.29 20.60
N GLY A 67 1.91 -7.23 19.84
CA GLY A 67 0.60 -7.05 19.20
C GLY A 67 0.62 -6.27 17.88
N ARG A 68 1.70 -5.54 17.55
CA ARG A 68 1.75 -4.70 16.35
C ARG A 68 1.45 -5.43 15.04
N VAL A 69 1.95 -6.66 14.90
CA VAL A 69 1.68 -7.49 13.70
C VAL A 69 0.21 -7.86 13.62
N THR A 70 -0.40 -8.23 14.75
CA THR A 70 -1.84 -8.52 14.84
C THR A 70 -2.65 -7.30 14.43
N ASP A 71 -2.32 -6.11 14.93
CA ASP A 71 -3.03 -4.87 14.60
C ASP A 71 -2.95 -4.54 13.11
N MET A 72 -1.77 -4.67 12.50
CA MET A 72 -1.60 -4.45 11.06
C MET A 72 -2.44 -5.43 10.23
N VAL A 73 -2.49 -6.70 10.64
CA VAL A 73 -3.30 -7.72 9.97
C VAL A 73 -4.79 -7.43 10.14
N SER A 74 -5.25 -7.11 11.35
CA SER A 74 -6.65 -6.77 11.64
C SER A 74 -7.09 -5.56 10.83
N HIS A 75 -6.31 -4.48 10.83
CA HIS A 75 -6.62 -3.27 10.07
C HIS A 75 -6.70 -3.55 8.56
N ALA A 76 -5.72 -4.29 8.01
CA ALA A 76 -5.75 -4.69 6.60
C ALA A 76 -6.99 -5.55 6.26
N ARG A 77 -7.53 -6.32 7.22
CA ARG A 77 -8.76 -7.10 7.01
C ARG A 77 -10.01 -6.23 7.07
N GLU A 78 -10.11 -5.35 8.06
CA GLU A 78 -11.25 -4.46 8.27
C GLU A 78 -11.46 -3.51 7.09
N THR A 79 -10.36 -3.08 6.47
CA THR A 79 -10.35 -2.18 5.31
C THR A 79 -10.35 -2.91 3.97
N GLU A 80 -10.43 -4.25 3.98
CA GLU A 80 -10.28 -5.10 2.79
C GLU A 80 -8.99 -4.78 1.99
N GLY A 81 -7.97 -4.30 2.70
CA GLY A 81 -6.68 -3.84 2.21
C GLY A 81 -5.61 -4.94 2.20
N HIS A 82 -4.35 -4.55 2.36
CA HIS A 82 -3.20 -5.44 2.33
C HIS A 82 -2.07 -4.90 3.21
N VAL A 83 -1.10 -5.75 3.53
CA VAL A 83 0.15 -5.32 4.19
C VAL A 83 1.26 -5.21 3.14
N VAL A 84 1.80 -4.01 2.96
CA VAL A 84 2.95 -3.77 2.08
C VAL A 84 4.21 -4.38 2.69
N CYS A 85 5.06 -4.98 1.86
CA CYS A 85 6.35 -5.51 2.31
C CYS A 85 7.24 -4.36 2.81
N HIS A 86 7.75 -4.46 4.03
CA HIS A 86 8.61 -3.42 4.61
C HIS A 86 9.92 -3.20 3.83
N LYS A 87 10.37 -4.21 3.06
CA LYS A 87 11.56 -4.09 2.20
C LYS A 87 11.30 -3.23 0.95
N THR A 88 10.04 -3.15 0.50
CA THR A 88 9.64 -2.37 -0.67
C THR A 88 8.86 -1.10 -0.28
N LEU A 89 8.60 -0.91 1.01
CA LEU A 89 7.87 0.24 1.53
C LEU A 89 8.67 1.52 1.24
N GLY A 90 8.00 2.54 0.70
CA GLY A 90 8.64 3.81 0.33
C GLY A 90 9.54 3.75 -0.91
N THR A 91 9.54 2.62 -1.63
CA THR A 91 10.19 2.52 -2.95
C THR A 91 9.20 2.84 -4.06
N ASP A 92 9.70 3.09 -5.27
CA ASP A 92 8.87 3.31 -6.47
C ASP A 92 8.07 2.08 -6.90
N ILE A 93 8.39 0.90 -6.35
CA ILE A 93 7.76 -0.38 -6.72
C ILE A 93 7.32 -1.13 -5.45
N PRO A 94 6.30 -0.64 -4.73
CA PRO A 94 5.75 -1.34 -3.57
C PRO A 94 5.12 -2.66 -3.99
N ALA A 95 5.21 -3.67 -3.11
CA ALA A 95 4.56 -4.95 -3.32
C ALA A 95 3.93 -5.46 -2.02
N ILE A 96 2.90 -6.30 -2.15
CA ILE A 96 2.28 -6.98 -1.02
C ILE A 96 3.30 -7.91 -0.36
N CYS A 97 3.28 -7.93 0.97
CA CYS A 97 4.10 -8.80 1.79
C CYS A 97 3.74 -10.27 1.54
N ARG A 98 4.74 -11.08 1.16
CA ARG A 98 4.56 -12.52 0.96
C ARG A 98 4.06 -13.22 2.23
N GLY A 99 4.57 -12.84 3.40
CA GLY A 99 4.16 -13.46 4.67
C GLY A 99 2.71 -13.16 5.05
N TYR A 100 2.20 -11.98 4.69
CA TYR A 100 0.79 -11.63 4.85
C TYR A 100 -0.06 -12.44 3.88
N ALA A 101 0.33 -12.45 2.61
CA ALA A 101 -0.35 -13.21 1.57
C ALA A 101 -0.39 -14.70 1.91
N ASP A 102 0.69 -15.29 2.44
CA ASP A 102 0.80 -16.71 2.77
C ASP A 102 0.06 -17.13 4.06
N GLY A 103 -0.40 -16.17 4.86
CA GLY A 103 -0.98 -16.41 6.18
C GLY A 103 -2.31 -17.15 6.14
N PRO A 104 -2.89 -17.50 7.31
CA PRO A 104 -4.13 -18.28 7.40
C PRO A 104 -5.39 -17.61 6.78
N ASP A 105 -5.26 -16.42 6.19
CA ASP A 105 -6.35 -15.64 5.60
C ASP A 105 -6.14 -15.35 4.09
N GLN A 106 -5.40 -16.21 3.38
CA GLN A 106 -5.23 -16.11 1.91
C GLN A 106 -6.61 -16.03 1.24
N GLY A 107 -6.93 -14.90 0.60
CA GLY A 107 -8.20 -14.72 -0.11
C GLY A 107 -9.26 -13.84 0.55
N ARG A 108 -8.93 -13.06 1.59
CA ARG A 108 -9.80 -11.96 2.09
C ARG A 108 -9.38 -10.57 1.66
N SER A 109 -8.10 -10.35 1.34
CA SER A 109 -7.65 -9.11 0.70
C SER A 109 -8.19 -9.08 -0.73
N LEU A 110 -8.93 -8.02 -1.09
CA LEU A 110 -9.36 -7.81 -2.48
C LEU A 110 -8.16 -7.68 -3.43
N ALA A 111 -7.00 -7.27 -2.92
CA ALA A 111 -5.77 -7.19 -3.70
C ALA A 111 -5.17 -8.56 -4.08
N LEU A 112 -5.62 -9.65 -3.42
CA LEU A 112 -5.10 -11.01 -3.62
C LEU A 112 -6.16 -11.97 -4.19
N ARG A 113 -7.30 -11.44 -4.66
CA ARG A 113 -8.37 -12.21 -5.30
C ARG A 113 -8.27 -12.20 -6.81
#